data_AF-A0A087BLP5-F1
#
_entry.id   AF-A0A087BLP5-F1
#
_cell.length_a   1.000
_cell.length_b   1.000
_cell.length_c   1.000
_cell.angle_alpha   90.00
_cell.angle_beta   90.00
_cell.angle_gamma   90.00
#
_symmetry.space_group_name_H-M   'P 1'
#
loop_
_entity.id
_entity.type
_entity.pdbx_description
1 polymer ?
#
loop_
_entity_poly.entity_id
_entity_poly.type
_entity_poly.pdbx_seq_one_letter_code
_entity_poly.pdbx_strand_id
1 'polypeptide(L)'
;MPIPSERATMHISKTAIRTILATVLLIAASIITAFLYPHFSNILFHVPAKDVDISPHIVLIRILVILIVLLPIGMFVSLGLSSSLRFMHKYRYALGMSVIVLCVICNISGSSLGMWNFWLGNNMNHAVVFGTPRAIRSDEYVVGTAFSLSQYYSGYSYFNSLIGGTPSDMFIIKDSPVLDIAEVFRPFHWGYLLLGSSRGLAFYWSARIVVLFLSTYELFLLITKKTSSTLERTPRENNEGKILSLVGASLITFSPLVQWWFAVNSLPEMIIAISVSVVCMDRYLTATSTLRRIIYFSAITVCGGMFILSLYPAWQIPLFYILLILIIDVVRKHFRHIHIPPHDILWTLLIATIGIALLLHVAFESKETIMSTLSTEYPGRRHSTGGDLEWRSLFSGIGSIFLSVKNYVGTSNPTEASGFIDLFPIGIILFAINVFRTRRIRFRETSLLLLIILYITYQVVGLPLWFCQITLLTATTAKRMTAVVA
;
A
#
# COMPACT_ATOMS: atom_id res chain seq x y z
N MET A 1 -56.77 18.04 44.06
CA MET A 1 -55.96 17.94 42.82
C MET A 1 -54.57 17.45 43.19
N PRO A 2 -54.17 16.22 42.82
CA PRO A 2 -52.77 15.85 42.80
C PRO A 2 -52.23 15.93 41.36
N ILE A 3 -51.09 16.59 41.22
CA ILE A 3 -50.28 16.71 40.00
C ILE A 3 -49.54 15.37 39.80
N PRO A 4 -49.54 14.73 38.62
CA PRO A 4 -48.64 13.63 38.35
C PRO A 4 -47.25 14.15 38.01
N SER A 5 -46.27 13.81 38.84
CA SER A 5 -44.85 13.98 38.53
C SER A 5 -44.37 12.85 37.61
N GLU A 6 -44.27 13.10 36.31
CA GLU A 6 -43.52 12.22 35.41
C GLU A 6 -42.02 12.45 35.60
N ARG A 7 -41.37 11.59 36.42
CA ARG A 7 -39.93 11.38 36.31
C ARG A 7 -39.68 10.54 35.06
N ALA A 8 -39.28 11.19 33.97
CA ALA A 8 -38.74 10.51 32.80
C ALA A 8 -37.41 9.81 33.17
N THR A 9 -37.46 8.53 33.54
CA THR A 9 -36.27 7.70 33.69
C THR A 9 -35.72 7.38 32.30
N MET A 10 -34.61 8.02 31.94
CA MET A 10 -33.87 7.78 30.71
C MET A 10 -33.29 6.35 30.70
N HIS A 11 -33.99 5.41 30.07
CA HIS A 11 -33.52 4.03 29.91
C HIS A 11 -32.36 3.97 28.89
N ILE A 12 -31.12 3.97 29.39
CA ILE A 12 -29.93 3.71 28.57
C ILE A 12 -29.97 2.23 28.13
N SER A 13 -29.88 1.98 26.81
CA SER A 13 -29.92 0.60 26.29
C SER A 13 -28.70 -0.21 26.76
N LYS A 14 -28.87 -1.54 26.95
CA LYS A 14 -27.75 -2.44 27.30
C LYS A 14 -26.58 -2.33 26.34
N THR A 15 -26.84 -2.05 25.07
CA THR A 15 -25.82 -1.81 24.04
C THR A 15 -25.05 -0.52 24.32
N ALA A 16 -25.74 0.58 24.66
CA ALA A 16 -25.09 1.84 25.01
C ALA A 16 -24.20 1.69 26.26
N ILE A 17 -24.65 0.97 27.29
CA ILE A 17 -23.84 0.68 28.48
C ILE A 17 -22.57 -0.11 28.10
N ARG A 18 -22.69 -1.15 27.26
CA ARG A 18 -21.55 -1.94 26.77
C ARG A 18 -20.57 -1.10 25.96
N THR A 19 -21.07 -0.23 25.09
CA THR A 19 -20.21 0.66 24.29
C THR A 19 -19.48 1.66 25.17
N ILE A 20 -20.15 2.32 26.12
CA ILE A 20 -19.51 3.25 27.06
C ILE A 20 -18.44 2.53 27.88
N LEU A 21 -18.75 1.37 28.46
CA LEU A 21 -17.80 0.59 29.25
C LEU A 21 -16.60 0.16 28.40
N ALA A 22 -16.84 -0.34 27.19
CA ALA A 22 -15.76 -0.70 26.26
C ALA A 22 -14.89 0.52 25.94
N THR A 23 -15.46 1.67 25.62
CA THR A 23 -14.69 2.90 25.35
C THR A 23 -13.84 3.32 26.54
N VAL A 24 -14.39 3.32 27.76
CA VAL A 24 -13.64 3.65 28.99
C VAL A 24 -12.48 2.66 29.20
N LEU A 25 -12.73 1.36 29.06
CA LEU A 25 -11.70 0.33 29.18
C LEU A 25 -10.62 0.46 28.12
N LEU A 26 -10.98 0.82 26.88
CA LEU A 26 -10.02 1.04 25.79
C LEU A 26 -9.13 2.26 26.05
N ILE A 27 -9.70 3.35 26.56
CA ILE A 27 -8.94 4.55 26.94
C ILE A 27 -8.01 4.23 28.12
N ALA A 28 -8.49 3.53 29.14
CA ALA A 28 -7.66 3.11 30.25
C ALA A 28 -6.52 2.19 29.78
N ALA A 29 -6.82 1.22 28.91
CA ALA A 29 -5.83 0.33 28.33
C ALA A 29 -4.79 1.09 27.49
N SER A 30 -5.20 2.03 26.65
CA SER A 30 -4.25 2.81 25.83
C SER A 30 -3.32 3.67 26.67
N ILE A 31 -3.85 4.28 27.75
CA ILE A 31 -3.05 5.03 28.74
C ILE A 31 -2.04 4.11 29.42
N ILE A 32 -2.51 2.99 30.01
CA ILE A 32 -1.64 2.04 30.72
C ILE A 32 -0.55 1.51 29.78
N THR A 33 -0.90 1.06 28.57
CA THR A 33 0.07 0.55 27.60
C THR A 33 1.07 1.63 27.18
N ALA A 34 0.66 2.87 27.00
CA ALA A 34 1.57 3.96 26.66
C ALA A 34 2.60 4.25 27.77
N PHE A 35 2.19 4.19 29.04
CA PHE A 35 3.09 4.35 30.18
C PHE A 35 3.98 3.12 30.43
N LEU A 36 3.50 1.91 30.11
CA LEU A 36 4.30 0.69 30.20
C LEU A 36 5.23 0.48 28.98
N TYR A 37 5.07 1.28 27.92
CA TYR A 37 5.86 1.13 26.69
C TYR A 37 7.39 1.09 26.91
N PRO A 38 8.01 1.91 27.79
CA PRO A 38 9.44 1.83 28.04
C PRO A 38 9.93 0.44 28.50
N HIS A 39 9.10 -0.31 29.23
CA HIS A 39 9.42 -1.67 29.65
C HIS A 39 9.35 -2.65 28.46
N PHE A 40 8.29 -2.55 27.64
CA PHE A 40 8.14 -3.37 26.44
C PHE A 40 9.18 -3.08 25.36
N SER A 41 9.63 -1.82 25.26
CA SER A 41 10.60 -1.38 24.27
C SER A 41 11.95 -2.11 24.43
N ASN A 42 12.37 -2.37 25.67
CA ASN A 42 13.59 -3.13 25.93
C ASN A 42 13.47 -4.60 25.50
N ILE A 43 12.29 -5.20 25.70
CA ILE A 43 12.04 -6.61 25.36
C ILE A 43 11.92 -6.81 23.83
N LEU A 44 11.19 -5.90 23.16
CA LEU A 44 10.85 -6.05 21.74
C LEU A 44 11.89 -5.45 20.81
N PHE A 45 12.51 -4.33 21.19
CA PHE A 45 13.38 -3.53 20.32
C PHE A 45 14.78 -3.33 20.88
N HIS A 46 15.08 -3.90 22.06
CA HIS A 46 16.38 -3.74 22.74
C HIS A 46 16.75 -2.27 23.00
N VAL A 47 15.74 -1.41 23.18
CA VAL A 47 15.91 -0.01 23.57
C VAL A 47 15.73 0.12 25.08
N PRO A 48 16.78 0.50 25.84
CA PRO A 48 16.68 0.68 27.28
C PRO A 48 15.60 1.71 27.66
N ALA A 49 14.89 1.48 28.77
CA ALA A 49 13.79 2.35 29.20
C ALA A 49 14.21 3.82 29.39
N LYS A 50 15.48 4.06 29.76
CA LYS A 50 16.06 5.41 29.91
C LYS A 50 16.22 6.17 28.59
N ASP A 51 16.30 5.45 27.48
CA ASP A 51 16.54 6.03 26.14
C ASP A 51 15.22 6.25 25.38
N VAL A 52 14.09 5.77 25.93
CA VAL A 52 12.75 5.96 25.37
C VAL A 52 12.27 7.38 25.67
N ASP A 53 11.81 8.09 24.63
CA ASP A 53 11.22 9.42 24.81
C ASP A 53 9.91 9.34 25.60
N ILE A 54 9.87 9.96 26.78
CA ILE A 54 8.69 10.02 27.67
C ILE A 54 8.11 11.44 27.76
N SER A 55 8.48 12.32 26.84
CA SER A 55 7.90 13.66 26.80
C SER A 55 6.37 13.59 26.66
N PRO A 56 5.61 14.50 27.29
CA PRO A 56 4.14 14.41 27.34
C PRO A 56 3.49 14.32 25.97
N HIS A 57 4.05 15.01 24.97
CA HIS A 57 3.54 14.99 23.60
C HIS A 57 3.73 13.63 22.92
N ILE A 58 4.88 12.95 23.10
CA ILE A 58 5.10 11.60 22.56
C ILE A 58 4.21 10.57 23.26
N VAL A 59 4.06 10.65 24.59
CA VAL A 59 3.15 9.77 25.33
C VAL A 59 1.70 9.95 24.85
N LEU A 60 1.26 11.19 24.63
CA LEU A 60 -0.06 11.47 24.06
C LEU A 60 -0.23 10.84 22.67
N ILE A 61 0.77 10.95 21.79
CA ILE A 61 0.73 10.32 20.47
C ILE A 61 0.65 8.79 20.60
N ARG A 62 1.41 8.16 21.51
CA ARG A 62 1.30 6.72 21.79
C ARG A 62 -0.12 6.32 22.19
N ILE A 63 -0.74 7.09 23.11
CA ILE A 63 -2.13 6.85 23.55
C ILE A 63 -3.09 6.90 22.35
N LEU A 64 -2.96 7.91 21.49
CA LEU A 64 -3.81 8.08 20.31
C LEU A 64 -3.66 6.92 19.31
N VAL A 65 -2.42 6.53 19.00
CA VAL A 65 -2.15 5.41 18.08
C VAL A 65 -2.66 4.09 18.64
N ILE A 66 -2.40 3.79 19.92
CA ILE A 66 -2.90 2.58 20.57
C ILE A 66 -4.43 2.58 20.57
N LEU A 67 -5.06 3.72 20.86
CA LEU A 67 -6.52 3.83 20.83
C LEU A 67 -7.08 3.51 19.43
N ILE A 68 -6.48 4.04 18.35
CA ILE A 68 -6.90 3.73 16.97
C ILE A 68 -6.84 2.22 16.70
N VAL A 69 -5.78 1.55 17.13
CA VAL A 69 -5.61 0.10 16.96
C VAL A 69 -6.64 -0.69 17.78
N LEU A 70 -6.96 -0.24 18.99
CA LEU A 70 -7.88 -0.95 19.88
C LEU A 70 -9.37 -0.68 19.57
N LEU A 71 -9.71 0.44 18.93
CA LEU A 71 -11.09 0.81 18.61
C LEU A 71 -11.85 -0.28 17.83
N PRO A 72 -11.32 -0.88 16.74
CA PRO A 72 -11.96 -2.00 16.06
C PRO A 72 -12.23 -3.20 16.98
N ILE A 73 -11.30 -3.51 17.89
CA ILE A 73 -11.43 -4.62 18.85
C ILE A 73 -12.57 -4.32 19.84
N GLY A 74 -12.62 -3.11 20.40
CA GLY A 74 -13.71 -2.71 21.29
C GLY A 74 -15.07 -2.67 20.60
N MET A 75 -15.12 -2.29 19.32
CA MET A 75 -16.33 -2.40 18.51
C MET A 75 -16.77 -3.86 18.35
N PHE A 76 -15.86 -4.79 18.05
CA PHE A 76 -16.18 -6.21 17.95
C PHE A 76 -16.75 -6.78 19.26
N VAL A 77 -16.18 -6.40 20.40
CA VAL A 77 -16.64 -6.84 21.72
C VAL A 77 -18.02 -6.23 22.07
N SER A 78 -18.23 -4.94 21.79
CA SER A 78 -19.45 -4.22 22.21
C SER A 78 -20.65 -4.43 21.28
N LEU A 79 -20.43 -4.41 19.95
CA LEU A 79 -21.48 -4.45 18.92
C LEU A 79 -21.57 -5.80 18.21
N GLY A 80 -20.60 -6.69 18.42
CA GLY A 80 -20.43 -7.94 17.68
C GLY A 80 -19.77 -7.74 16.30
N LEU A 81 -19.20 -8.82 15.77
CA LEU A 81 -18.45 -8.82 14.52
C LEU A 81 -19.26 -8.28 13.33
N SER A 82 -20.49 -8.77 13.14
CA SER A 82 -21.33 -8.40 12.00
C SER A 82 -21.68 -6.91 11.94
N SER A 83 -22.07 -6.31 13.07
CA SER A 83 -22.43 -4.88 13.12
C SER A 83 -21.20 -3.99 12.95
N SER A 84 -20.08 -4.37 13.55
CA SER A 84 -18.81 -3.66 13.42
C SER A 84 -18.30 -3.68 11.98
N LEU A 85 -18.31 -4.84 11.32
CA LEU A 85 -17.93 -4.95 9.91
C LEU A 85 -18.82 -4.12 9.01
N ARG A 86 -20.13 -4.05 9.26
CA ARG A 86 -21.05 -3.17 8.51
C ARG A 86 -20.71 -1.70 8.72
N PHE A 87 -20.46 -1.29 9.96
CA PHE A 87 -20.10 0.09 10.29
C PHE A 87 -18.78 0.49 9.63
N MET A 88 -17.72 -0.29 9.85
CA MET A 88 -16.39 -0.02 9.30
C MET A 88 -16.43 -0.03 7.77
N HIS A 89 -17.14 -0.98 7.15
CA HIS A 89 -17.34 -0.97 5.71
C HIS A 89 -18.05 0.32 5.26
N LYS A 90 -19.17 0.70 5.90
CA LYS A 90 -19.93 1.90 5.52
C LYS A 90 -19.08 3.18 5.61
N TYR A 91 -18.29 3.33 6.67
CA TYR A 91 -17.52 4.55 6.95
C TYR A 91 -16.02 4.45 6.62
N ARG A 92 -15.56 3.42 5.91
CA ARG A 92 -14.14 3.12 5.67
C ARG A 92 -13.31 4.29 5.15
N TYR A 93 -13.85 5.07 4.20
CA TYR A 93 -13.13 6.23 3.66
C TYR A 93 -13.01 7.37 4.66
N ALA A 94 -14.06 7.61 5.46
CA ALA A 94 -14.02 8.61 6.53
C ALA A 94 -13.05 8.19 7.64
N LEU A 95 -13.07 6.91 8.05
CA LEU A 95 -12.14 6.37 9.03
C LEU A 95 -10.69 6.47 8.53
N GLY A 96 -10.42 6.11 7.28
CA GLY A 96 -9.10 6.26 6.67
C GLY A 96 -8.64 7.72 6.63
N MET A 97 -9.52 8.65 6.23
CA MET A 97 -9.20 10.08 6.22
C MET A 97 -8.88 10.60 7.63
N SER A 98 -9.63 10.18 8.65
CA SER A 98 -9.35 10.53 10.04
C SER A 98 -7.96 10.08 10.48
N VAL A 99 -7.51 8.88 10.07
CA VAL A 99 -6.15 8.40 10.36
C VAL A 99 -5.09 9.28 9.69
N ILE A 100 -5.27 9.63 8.41
CA ILE A 100 -4.34 10.53 7.70
C ILE A 100 -4.26 11.89 8.41
N VAL A 101 -5.40 12.50 8.70
CA VAL A 101 -5.46 13.81 9.38
C VAL A 101 -4.78 13.77 10.74
N LEU A 102 -5.02 12.72 11.54
CA LEU A 102 -4.36 12.56 12.84
C LEU A 102 -2.84 12.41 12.70
N CYS A 103 -2.36 11.59 11.75
CA CYS A 103 -0.93 11.46 11.48
C CYS A 103 -0.30 12.79 11.04
N VAL A 104 -0.98 13.54 10.17
CA VAL A 104 -0.51 14.86 9.70
C VAL A 104 -0.45 15.89 10.82
N ILE A 105 -1.49 15.98 11.65
CA ILE A 105 -1.52 16.91 12.81
C ILE A 105 -0.38 16.59 13.78
N CYS A 106 -0.11 15.30 14.00
CA CYS A 106 0.92 14.82 14.92
C CYS A 106 2.31 14.66 14.29
N ASN A 107 2.51 15.01 13.01
CA ASN A 107 3.76 14.79 12.25
C ASN A 107 4.31 13.34 12.32
N ILE A 108 3.43 12.35 12.30
CA ILE A 108 3.81 10.93 12.39
C ILE A 108 4.29 10.44 11.02
N SER A 109 5.51 9.93 10.96
CA SER A 109 6.06 9.24 9.78
C SER A 109 6.77 7.94 10.18
N GLY A 110 6.99 7.06 9.21
CA GLY A 110 7.76 5.82 9.39
C GLY A 110 9.24 5.95 9.04
N SER A 111 9.72 7.17 8.79
CA SER A 111 11.10 7.41 8.36
C SER A 111 12.08 7.21 9.52
N SER A 112 13.24 6.62 9.25
CA SER A 112 14.30 6.43 10.26
C SER A 112 15.12 7.70 10.53
N LEU A 113 14.47 8.88 10.59
CA LEU A 113 15.12 10.17 10.82
C LEU A 113 15.93 10.23 12.12
N GLY A 114 15.61 9.41 13.12
CA GLY A 114 16.41 9.28 14.34
C GLY A 114 17.87 8.86 14.07
N MET A 115 18.17 8.24 12.93
CA MET A 115 19.54 7.93 12.50
C MET A 115 20.38 9.20 12.26
N TRP A 116 19.76 10.33 11.86
CA TRP A 116 20.46 11.61 11.77
C TRP A 116 20.87 12.11 13.15
N ASN A 117 20.02 11.97 14.17
CA ASN A 117 20.38 12.31 15.54
C ASN A 117 21.58 11.50 16.01
N PHE A 118 21.61 10.19 15.70
CA PHE A 118 22.77 9.33 16.01
C PHE A 118 24.07 9.86 15.40
N TRP A 119 24.06 10.18 14.10
CA TRP A 119 25.25 10.67 13.40
C TRP A 119 25.71 12.06 13.87
N LEU A 120 24.79 12.87 14.39
CA LEU A 120 25.09 14.16 15.01
C LEU A 120 25.53 14.03 16.48
N GLY A 121 25.69 12.81 17.01
CA GLY A 121 26.12 12.56 18.38
C GLY A 121 25.02 12.68 19.44
N ASN A 122 23.75 12.73 19.01
CA ASN A 122 22.58 12.83 19.88
C ASN A 122 21.89 11.46 20.07
N ASN A 123 20.95 11.39 21.03
CA ASN A 123 20.12 10.19 21.22
C ASN A 123 19.21 9.97 19.99
N MET A 124 19.40 8.84 19.30
CA MET A 124 18.62 8.46 18.13
C MET A 124 17.12 8.27 18.41
N ASN A 125 16.77 7.95 19.65
CA ASN A 125 15.40 7.64 20.07
C ASN A 125 14.59 8.89 20.46
N HIS A 126 15.19 10.08 20.36
CA HIS A 126 14.48 11.33 20.56
C HIS A 126 13.33 11.47 19.54
N ALA A 127 12.13 11.84 20.01
CA ALA A 127 10.90 11.93 19.25
C ALA A 127 10.40 10.61 18.59
N VAL A 128 10.93 9.45 18.99
CA VAL A 128 10.45 8.15 18.50
C VAL A 128 9.21 7.69 19.26
N VAL A 129 8.10 7.54 18.53
CA VAL A 129 6.81 7.10 19.09
C VAL A 129 6.84 5.61 19.43
N PHE A 130 7.20 4.74 18.47
CA PHE A 130 7.30 3.30 18.64
C PHE A 130 8.50 2.76 17.86
N GLY A 131 9.06 1.63 18.32
CA GLY A 131 10.19 0.96 17.68
C GLY A 131 11.53 1.64 17.94
N THR A 132 12.44 1.48 16.98
CA THR A 132 13.78 2.05 16.98
C THR A 132 14.17 2.45 15.55
N PRO A 133 14.87 3.57 15.33
CA PRO A 133 15.42 3.91 14.03
C PRO A 133 16.31 2.80 13.49
N ARG A 134 16.26 2.55 12.17
CA ARG A 134 17.07 1.51 11.54
C ARG A 134 18.04 2.11 10.54
N ALA A 135 19.30 1.67 10.61
CA ALA A 135 20.33 2.08 9.66
C ALA A 135 20.12 1.48 8.26
N ILE A 136 19.47 0.31 8.18
CA ILE A 136 19.11 -0.28 6.88
C ILE A 136 18.02 0.58 6.24
N ARG A 137 18.08 0.72 4.90
CA ARG A 137 17.24 1.63 4.10
C ARG A 137 17.63 3.10 4.23
N SER A 138 18.94 3.37 4.24
CA SER A 138 19.48 4.72 4.12
C SER A 138 19.03 5.43 2.83
N ASP A 139 18.70 4.70 1.78
CA ASP A 139 18.09 5.24 0.57
C ASP A 139 16.70 5.87 0.81
N GLU A 140 15.99 5.48 1.89
CA GLU A 140 14.77 6.18 2.33
C GLU A 140 15.11 7.48 3.08
N TYR A 141 15.75 7.40 4.25
CA TYR A 141 15.86 8.56 5.16
C TYR A 141 17.05 9.49 4.88
N VAL A 142 18.08 9.02 4.16
CA VAL A 142 19.25 9.84 3.76
C VAL A 142 19.09 10.40 2.36
N VAL A 143 18.46 9.65 1.46
CA VAL A 143 18.30 10.05 0.05
C VAL A 143 16.89 10.56 -0.19
N GLY A 144 15.87 9.70 -0.23
CA GLY A 144 14.51 10.08 -0.64
C GLY A 144 13.88 11.17 0.23
N THR A 145 13.87 10.97 1.55
CA THR A 145 13.32 11.94 2.50
C THR A 145 14.13 13.23 2.47
N ALA A 146 15.47 13.18 2.52
CA ALA A 146 16.29 14.39 2.46
C ALA A 146 16.05 15.21 1.17
N PHE A 147 15.89 14.53 0.03
CA PHE A 147 15.59 15.17 -1.25
C PHE A 147 14.19 15.78 -1.27
N SER A 148 13.22 15.10 -0.67
CA SER A 148 11.87 15.66 -0.54
C SER A 148 11.83 16.89 0.36
N LEU A 149 12.63 16.92 1.44
CA LEU A 149 12.70 18.07 2.34
C LEU A 149 13.49 19.24 1.71
N SER A 150 14.50 18.97 0.89
CA SER A 150 15.30 20.03 0.24
C SER A 150 14.48 20.81 -0.80
N GLN A 151 13.49 20.17 -1.44
CA GLN A 151 12.58 20.81 -2.41
C GLN A 151 11.85 22.02 -1.83
N TYR A 152 11.61 22.05 -0.52
CA TYR A 152 11.03 23.22 0.15
C TYR A 152 11.89 24.48 -0.07
N TYR A 153 13.23 24.34 -0.06
CA TYR A 153 14.16 25.45 -0.22
C TYR A 153 14.41 25.85 -1.68
N SER A 154 14.04 25.00 -2.65
CA SER A 154 14.09 25.32 -4.07
C SER A 154 12.75 25.84 -4.62
N GLY A 155 11.72 25.94 -3.78
CA GLY A 155 10.35 26.26 -4.24
C GLY A 155 9.72 25.14 -5.07
N TYR A 156 10.12 23.88 -4.82
CA TYR A 156 9.67 22.68 -5.51
C TYR A 156 9.98 22.68 -7.02
N SER A 157 11.13 23.23 -7.41
CA SER A 157 11.59 23.26 -8.80
C SER A 157 11.78 21.86 -9.40
N TYR A 158 11.57 21.72 -10.72
CA TYR A 158 11.77 20.46 -11.45
C TYR A 158 13.23 20.00 -11.41
N PHE A 159 14.16 20.95 -11.57
CA PHE A 159 15.59 20.74 -11.38
C PHE A 159 16.06 21.47 -10.12
N ASN A 160 16.81 20.77 -9.27
CA ASN A 160 17.30 21.32 -8.00
C ASN A 160 18.83 21.18 -7.90
N SER A 161 19.52 22.30 -7.65
CA SER A 161 20.98 22.38 -7.48
C SER A 161 21.45 22.36 -6.02
N LEU A 162 20.53 22.33 -5.05
CA LEU A 162 20.88 22.23 -3.62
C LEU A 162 21.53 20.89 -3.27
N ILE A 163 21.33 19.89 -4.12
CA ILE A 163 21.84 18.54 -3.95
C ILE A 163 22.83 18.25 -5.07
N GLY A 164 24.11 18.24 -4.70
CA GLY A 164 25.22 18.05 -5.64
C GLY A 164 25.69 19.36 -6.29
N GLY A 165 26.77 19.29 -7.06
CA GLY A 165 27.35 20.46 -7.75
C GLY A 165 26.65 20.85 -9.05
N THR A 166 25.60 20.14 -9.45
CA THR A 166 24.87 20.31 -10.72
C THR A 166 23.37 20.14 -10.51
N PRO A 167 22.50 20.84 -11.28
CA PRO A 167 21.06 20.65 -11.19
C PRO A 167 20.66 19.18 -11.41
N SER A 168 19.96 18.61 -10.44
CA SER A 168 19.44 17.24 -10.49
C SER A 168 17.97 17.23 -10.88
N ASP A 169 17.56 16.30 -11.74
CA ASP A 169 16.16 16.03 -12.05
C ASP A 169 15.46 15.42 -10.83
N MET A 170 14.51 16.17 -10.27
CA MET A 170 13.83 15.81 -9.03
C MET A 170 12.57 14.98 -9.27
N PHE A 171 12.08 14.92 -10.51
CA PHE A 171 10.85 14.24 -10.87
C PHE A 171 11.10 12.75 -11.13
N ILE A 172 11.93 12.39 -12.11
CA ILE A 172 12.10 10.99 -12.53
C ILE A 172 13.08 10.22 -11.64
N ILE A 173 14.29 10.78 -11.38
CA ILE A 173 15.35 10.03 -10.68
C ILE A 173 15.15 10.06 -9.17
N LYS A 174 14.80 11.22 -8.63
CA LYS A 174 14.74 11.42 -7.17
C LYS A 174 13.37 11.15 -6.56
N ASP A 175 12.37 10.92 -7.40
CA ASP A 175 10.98 10.69 -6.99
C ASP A 175 10.53 11.67 -5.90
N SER A 176 10.81 12.96 -6.09
CA SER A 176 10.62 14.02 -5.08
C SER A 176 9.45 14.94 -5.46
N PRO A 177 8.86 15.67 -4.49
CA PRO A 177 7.79 16.62 -4.75
C PRO A 177 8.24 17.76 -5.66
N VAL A 178 7.57 17.92 -6.79
CA VAL A 178 7.82 18.99 -7.77
C VAL A 178 6.51 19.73 -8.05
N LEU A 179 6.58 21.05 -8.15
CA LEU A 179 5.44 21.88 -8.55
C LEU A 179 5.33 21.89 -10.08
N ASP A 180 4.83 20.79 -10.64
CA ASP A 180 4.57 20.61 -12.08
C ASP A 180 3.16 20.02 -12.30
N ILE A 181 2.57 20.26 -13.47
CA ILE A 181 1.25 19.71 -13.83
C ILE A 181 1.24 18.17 -13.83
N ALA A 182 2.35 17.53 -14.17
CA ALA A 182 2.49 16.08 -14.16
C ALA A 182 2.51 15.48 -12.74
N GLU A 183 2.62 16.31 -11.69
CA GLU A 183 2.48 15.86 -10.30
C GLU A 183 1.08 15.30 -9.99
N VAL A 184 0.12 15.47 -10.92
CA VAL A 184 -1.16 14.75 -10.89
C VAL A 184 -1.00 13.24 -10.78
N PHE A 185 0.10 12.69 -11.31
CA PHE A 185 0.44 11.26 -11.22
C PHE A 185 1.07 10.85 -9.90
N ARG A 186 1.36 11.80 -8.99
CA ARG A 186 2.06 11.58 -7.73
C ARG A 186 1.28 12.16 -6.55
N PRO A 187 0.04 11.72 -6.32
CA PRO A 187 -0.85 12.32 -5.32
C PRO A 187 -0.30 12.26 -3.90
N PHE A 188 0.61 11.33 -3.60
CA PHE A 188 1.22 11.19 -2.28
C PHE A 188 2.25 12.29 -1.97
N HIS A 189 2.75 13.01 -2.98
CA HIS A 189 3.64 14.15 -2.79
C HIS A 189 2.92 15.45 -2.48
N TRP A 190 1.62 15.54 -2.75
CA TRP A 190 0.87 16.79 -2.59
C TRP A 190 0.88 17.31 -1.16
N GLY A 191 1.03 16.41 -0.17
CA GLY A 191 1.22 16.81 1.22
C GLY A 191 2.44 17.72 1.40
N TYR A 192 3.55 17.46 0.72
CA TYR A 192 4.73 18.35 0.76
C TYR A 192 4.40 19.70 0.14
N LEU A 193 3.81 19.71 -1.04
CA LEU A 193 3.48 20.94 -1.77
C LEU A 193 2.51 21.85 -1.00
N LEU A 194 1.55 21.27 -0.29
CA LEU A 194 0.48 22.00 0.38
C LEU A 194 0.78 22.32 1.85
N LEU A 195 1.51 21.45 2.56
CA LEU A 195 1.65 21.51 4.02
C LEU A 195 3.10 21.70 4.49
N GLY A 196 4.06 21.74 3.56
CA GLY A 196 5.48 21.84 3.85
C GLY A 196 6.12 20.51 4.27
N SER A 197 7.39 20.58 4.65
CA SER A 197 8.26 19.41 4.85
C SER A 197 7.77 18.39 5.90
N SER A 198 7.50 18.81 7.14
CA SER A 198 7.16 17.88 8.23
C SER A 198 5.78 17.24 8.05
N ARG A 199 4.75 18.06 7.77
CA ARG A 199 3.38 17.59 7.55
C ARG A 199 3.25 16.84 6.22
N GLY A 200 4.02 17.24 5.21
CA GLY A 200 4.11 16.55 3.93
C GLY A 200 4.68 15.15 4.05
N LEU A 201 5.75 14.97 4.85
CA LEU A 201 6.28 13.65 5.16
C LEU A 201 5.23 12.80 5.90
N ALA A 202 4.54 13.37 6.88
CA ALA A 202 3.48 12.65 7.59
C ALA A 202 2.32 12.24 6.66
N PHE A 203 1.91 13.12 5.74
CA PHE A 203 0.91 12.82 4.72
C PHE A 203 1.41 11.72 3.77
N TYR A 204 2.62 11.84 3.24
CA TYR A 204 3.23 10.87 2.34
C TYR A 204 3.17 9.47 2.97
N TRP A 205 3.60 9.30 4.22
CA TRP A 205 3.54 8.02 4.90
C TRP A 205 2.10 7.53 5.17
N SER A 206 1.29 8.36 5.84
CA SER A 206 -0.04 7.92 6.28
C SER A 206 -1.03 7.71 5.13
N ALA A 207 -1.01 8.58 4.10
CA ALA A 207 -1.90 8.46 2.95
C ALA A 207 -1.60 7.19 2.15
N ARG A 208 -0.31 6.84 1.95
CA ARG A 208 0.06 5.60 1.25
C ARG A 208 -0.41 4.35 1.99
N ILE A 209 -0.24 4.28 3.31
CA ILE A 209 -0.73 3.14 4.12
C ILE A 209 -2.25 3.01 3.98
N VAL A 210 -2.98 4.10 4.20
CA VAL A 210 -4.45 4.10 4.20
C VAL A 210 -5.00 3.80 2.82
N VAL A 211 -4.47 4.43 1.77
CA VAL A 211 -4.94 4.21 0.40
C VAL A 211 -4.60 2.80 -0.06
N LEU A 212 -3.41 2.27 0.24
CA LEU A 212 -3.04 0.87 -0.04
C LEU A 212 -4.03 -0.11 0.59
N PHE A 213 -4.34 0.09 1.86
CA PHE A 213 -5.29 -0.76 2.57
C PHE A 213 -6.69 -0.68 1.96
N LEU A 214 -7.20 0.53 1.70
CA LEU A 214 -8.53 0.72 1.17
C LEU A 214 -8.66 0.23 -0.28
N SER A 215 -7.65 0.46 -1.13
CA SER A 215 -7.66 0.02 -2.52
C SER A 215 -7.59 -1.49 -2.63
N THR A 216 -6.71 -2.14 -1.87
CA THR A 216 -6.61 -3.61 -1.85
C THR A 216 -7.86 -4.23 -1.22
N TYR A 217 -8.45 -3.61 -0.20
CA TYR A 217 -9.75 -4.02 0.34
C TYR A 217 -10.86 -3.98 -0.71
N GLU A 218 -10.97 -2.90 -1.50
CA GLU A 218 -11.95 -2.81 -2.60
C GLU A 218 -11.69 -3.85 -3.70
N LEU A 219 -10.41 -4.09 -4.04
CA LEU A 219 -10.02 -5.12 -4.99
C LEU A 219 -10.46 -6.51 -4.51
N PHE A 220 -10.19 -6.86 -3.24
CA PHE A 220 -10.64 -8.12 -2.68
C PHE A 220 -12.16 -8.22 -2.57
N LEU A 221 -12.87 -7.12 -2.28
CA LEU A 221 -14.32 -7.11 -2.31
C LEU A 221 -14.84 -7.40 -3.72
N LEU A 222 -14.19 -6.86 -4.75
CA LEU A 222 -14.52 -7.15 -6.14
C LEU A 222 -14.24 -8.62 -6.49
N ILE A 223 -13.11 -9.16 -6.08
CA ILE A 223 -12.69 -10.54 -6.40
C ILE A 223 -13.54 -11.58 -5.68
N THR A 224 -13.88 -11.32 -4.42
CA THR A 224 -14.69 -12.20 -3.56
C THR A 224 -16.19 -12.10 -3.83
N LYS A 225 -16.65 -11.15 -4.67
CA LYS A 225 -18.03 -11.17 -5.18
C LYS A 225 -18.25 -12.42 -6.03
N LYS A 226 -19.24 -13.24 -5.63
CA LYS A 226 -19.70 -14.35 -6.46
C LYS A 226 -20.38 -13.78 -7.71
N THR A 227 -19.99 -14.29 -8.88
CA THR A 227 -20.55 -13.93 -10.20
C THR A 227 -21.96 -14.50 -10.44
N SER A 228 -22.61 -15.15 -9.47
CA SER A 228 -23.93 -15.74 -9.69
C SER A 228 -25.01 -14.65 -9.78
N SER A 229 -25.42 -14.36 -11.01
CA SER A 229 -26.41 -13.38 -11.45
C SER A 229 -27.87 -13.72 -11.10
N THR A 230 -28.12 -14.52 -10.06
CA THR A 230 -29.50 -15.04 -9.82
C THR A 230 -29.89 -15.21 -8.36
N LEU A 231 -28.99 -15.04 -7.38
CA LEU A 231 -29.37 -15.05 -5.98
C LEU A 231 -28.78 -13.84 -5.26
N GLU A 232 -29.66 -13.05 -4.62
CA GLU A 232 -29.25 -12.06 -3.63
C GLU A 232 -28.33 -12.73 -2.60
N ARG A 233 -27.16 -12.11 -2.33
CA ARG A 233 -26.22 -12.65 -1.33
C ARG A 233 -26.88 -12.64 0.03
N THR A 234 -26.80 -13.77 0.73
CA THR A 234 -27.25 -13.80 2.11
C THR A 234 -26.40 -12.83 2.95
N PRO A 235 -26.95 -12.27 4.06
CA PRO A 235 -26.18 -11.43 4.97
C PRO A 235 -24.87 -12.08 5.45
N ARG A 236 -24.86 -13.41 5.56
CA ARG A 236 -23.67 -14.21 5.94
C ARG A 236 -22.59 -14.16 4.86
N GLU A 237 -22.92 -14.43 3.60
CA GLU A 237 -21.96 -14.39 2.49
C GLU A 237 -21.35 -13.00 2.27
N ASN A 238 -22.15 -11.95 2.51
CA ASN A 238 -21.65 -10.59 2.47
C ASN A 238 -20.63 -10.29 3.58
N ASN A 239 -20.80 -10.88 4.75
CA ASN A 239 -19.84 -10.72 5.85
C ASN A 239 -18.57 -11.53 5.63
N GLU A 240 -18.68 -12.76 5.12
CA GLU A 240 -17.52 -13.60 4.77
C GLU A 240 -16.62 -12.91 3.72
N GLY A 241 -17.22 -12.34 2.66
CA GLY A 241 -16.46 -11.58 1.66
C GLY A 241 -15.75 -10.36 2.24
N LYS A 242 -16.39 -9.64 3.19
CA LYS A 242 -15.77 -8.50 3.89
C LYS A 242 -14.62 -8.93 4.80
N ILE A 243 -14.75 -10.06 5.50
CA ILE A 243 -13.70 -10.63 6.34
C ILE A 243 -12.49 -11.02 5.48
N LEU A 244 -12.72 -11.76 4.39
CA LEU A 244 -11.64 -12.13 3.47
C LEU A 244 -10.94 -10.90 2.87
N SER A 245 -11.71 -9.87 2.53
CA SER A 245 -11.15 -8.62 2.01
C SER A 245 -10.35 -7.86 3.06
N LEU A 246 -10.81 -7.85 4.32
CA LEU A 246 -10.10 -7.25 5.45
C LEU A 246 -8.77 -7.99 5.70
N VAL A 247 -8.80 -9.31 5.74
CA VAL A 247 -7.60 -10.14 5.94
C VAL A 247 -6.63 -9.97 4.78
N GLY A 248 -7.10 -10.06 3.53
CA GLY A 248 -6.25 -9.87 2.34
C GLY A 248 -5.60 -8.50 2.29
N ALA A 249 -6.36 -7.43 2.52
CA ALA A 249 -5.82 -6.07 2.57
C ALA A 249 -4.78 -5.89 3.69
N SER A 250 -5.01 -6.51 4.85
CA SER A 250 -4.08 -6.50 5.97
C SER A 250 -2.78 -7.25 5.65
N LEU A 251 -2.88 -8.43 5.04
CA LEU A 251 -1.73 -9.25 4.65
C LEU A 251 -0.86 -8.58 3.59
N ILE A 252 -1.45 -7.76 2.71
CA ILE A 252 -0.68 -6.94 1.75
C ILE A 252 -0.09 -5.72 2.46
N THR A 253 -0.93 -4.89 3.08
CA THR A 253 -0.52 -3.58 3.61
C THR A 253 0.55 -3.71 4.69
N PHE A 254 0.39 -4.67 5.60
CA PHE A 254 1.29 -4.88 6.72
C PHE A 254 2.30 -5.99 6.47
N SER A 255 2.49 -6.39 5.21
CA SER A 255 3.48 -7.40 4.86
C SER A 255 4.90 -6.87 5.14
N PRO A 256 5.83 -7.72 5.58
CA PRO A 256 7.22 -7.32 5.78
C PRO A 256 7.84 -6.69 4.53
N LEU A 257 7.56 -7.24 3.34
CA LEU A 257 8.01 -6.67 2.07
C LEU A 257 7.51 -5.23 1.89
N VAL A 258 6.21 -4.98 2.04
CA VAL A 258 5.65 -3.62 1.89
C VAL A 258 6.25 -2.67 2.91
N GLN A 259 6.44 -3.12 4.16
CA GLN A 259 6.99 -2.26 5.22
C GLN A 259 8.48 -1.93 5.00
N TRP A 260 9.29 -2.89 4.55
CA TRP A 260 10.71 -2.65 4.26
C TRP A 260 10.95 -1.84 2.99
N TRP A 261 10.06 -1.98 2.00
CA TRP A 261 10.11 -1.27 0.72
C TRP A 261 9.13 -0.10 0.64
N PHE A 262 8.65 0.37 1.80
CA PHE A 262 7.50 1.27 1.85
C PHE A 262 7.72 2.60 1.15
N ALA A 263 8.91 3.21 1.28
CA ALA A 263 9.18 4.56 0.77
C ALA A 263 10.34 4.58 -0.25
N VAL A 264 10.53 3.49 -0.97
CA VAL A 264 11.54 3.41 -2.04
C VAL A 264 11.01 2.51 -3.16
N ASN A 265 11.33 2.86 -4.41
CA ASN A 265 10.96 2.10 -5.61
C ASN A 265 9.44 1.95 -5.82
N SER A 266 8.63 2.77 -5.16
CA SER A 266 7.19 2.92 -5.42
C SER A 266 6.35 1.63 -5.37
N LEU A 267 6.73 0.65 -4.54
CA LEU A 267 5.99 -0.62 -4.44
C LEU A 267 4.53 -0.43 -3.96
N PRO A 268 4.25 0.32 -2.87
CA PRO A 268 2.87 0.62 -2.48
C PRO A 268 2.07 1.28 -3.60
N GLU A 269 2.67 2.23 -4.30
CA GLU A 269 2.08 3.01 -5.40
C GLU A 269 1.70 2.10 -6.58
N MET A 270 2.55 1.14 -6.95
CA MET A 270 2.23 0.14 -7.97
C MET A 270 1.03 -0.74 -7.57
N ILE A 271 0.99 -1.21 -6.32
CA ILE A 271 -0.11 -2.05 -5.82
C ILE A 271 -1.42 -1.24 -5.75
N ILE A 272 -1.35 0.02 -5.31
CA ILE A 272 -2.46 0.97 -5.33
C ILE A 272 -2.94 1.17 -6.77
N ALA A 273 -2.05 1.48 -7.70
CA ALA A 273 -2.36 1.71 -9.10
C ALA A 273 -3.13 0.53 -9.70
N ILE A 274 -2.66 -0.69 -9.45
CA ILE A 274 -3.32 -1.92 -9.93
C ILE A 274 -4.70 -2.07 -9.30
N SER A 275 -4.77 -1.97 -7.97
CA SER A 275 -6.01 -2.19 -7.22
C SER A 275 -7.09 -1.18 -7.63
N VAL A 276 -6.74 0.10 -7.69
CA VAL A 276 -7.65 1.16 -8.11
C VAL A 276 -8.04 1.01 -9.57
N SER A 277 -7.10 0.74 -10.47
CA SER A 277 -7.40 0.59 -11.91
C SER A 277 -8.38 -0.55 -12.19
N VAL A 278 -8.19 -1.71 -11.55
CA VAL A 278 -9.09 -2.87 -11.72
C VAL A 278 -10.50 -2.56 -11.18
N VAL A 279 -10.60 -1.93 -10.00
CA VAL A 279 -11.88 -1.56 -9.40
C VAL A 279 -12.58 -0.48 -10.25
N CYS A 280 -11.87 0.57 -10.65
CA CYS A 280 -12.40 1.63 -11.49
C CYS A 280 -12.81 1.11 -12.86
N MET A 281 -12.09 0.14 -13.45
CA MET A 281 -12.49 -0.49 -14.71
C MET A 281 -13.83 -1.23 -14.56
N ASP A 282 -14.01 -2.02 -13.50
CA ASP A 282 -15.30 -2.67 -13.20
C ASP A 282 -16.44 -1.66 -13.08
N ARG A 283 -16.19 -0.53 -12.40
CA ARG A 283 -17.19 0.53 -12.23
C ARG A 283 -17.44 1.32 -13.51
N TYR A 284 -16.42 1.57 -14.32
CA TYR A 284 -16.51 2.29 -15.59
C TYR A 284 -17.41 1.55 -16.58
N LEU A 285 -17.18 0.24 -16.73
CA LEU A 285 -17.95 -0.61 -17.64
C LEU A 285 -19.43 -0.74 -17.24
N THR A 286 -19.74 -0.63 -15.95
CA THR A 286 -21.10 -0.77 -15.41
C THR A 286 -21.80 0.56 -15.12
N ALA A 287 -21.09 1.69 -15.20
CA ALA A 287 -21.65 2.99 -14.93
C ALA A 287 -22.64 3.41 -16.02
N THR A 288 -23.75 4.05 -15.61
CA THR A 288 -24.74 4.65 -16.51
C THR A 288 -24.60 6.15 -16.64
N SER A 289 -23.81 6.79 -15.76
CA SER A 289 -23.60 8.24 -15.72
C SER A 289 -22.25 8.60 -16.33
N THR A 290 -22.26 9.54 -17.29
CA THR A 290 -21.06 10.11 -17.92
C THR A 290 -20.07 10.66 -16.89
N LEU A 291 -20.53 11.43 -15.90
CA LEU A 291 -19.64 11.97 -14.86
C LEU A 291 -18.91 10.86 -14.08
N ARG A 292 -19.61 9.77 -13.76
CA ARG A 292 -18.98 8.63 -13.06
C ARG A 292 -17.93 7.97 -13.95
N ARG A 293 -18.22 7.80 -15.24
CA ARG A 293 -17.25 7.25 -16.21
C ARG A 293 -16.02 8.12 -16.34
N ILE A 294 -16.19 9.44 -16.43
CA ILE A 294 -15.10 10.41 -16.41
C ILE A 294 -14.25 10.22 -15.14
N ILE A 295 -14.86 10.21 -13.95
CA ILE A 295 -14.14 10.04 -12.69
C ILE A 295 -13.36 8.71 -12.65
N TYR A 296 -13.99 7.60 -13.03
CA TYR A 296 -13.34 6.29 -13.02
C TYR A 296 -12.19 6.21 -14.02
N PHE A 297 -12.38 6.76 -15.23
CA PHE A 297 -11.33 6.74 -16.24
C PHE A 297 -10.19 7.70 -15.92
N SER A 298 -10.48 8.89 -15.37
CA SER A 298 -9.44 9.79 -14.83
C SER A 298 -8.62 9.11 -13.74
N ALA A 299 -9.25 8.37 -12.82
CA ALA A 299 -8.54 7.60 -11.81
C ALA A 299 -7.64 6.51 -12.42
N ILE A 300 -8.12 5.80 -13.46
CA ILE A 300 -7.31 4.84 -14.21
C ILE A 300 -6.11 5.54 -14.88
N THR A 301 -6.31 6.69 -15.52
CA THR A 301 -5.24 7.46 -16.16
C THR A 301 -4.20 7.93 -15.15
N VAL A 302 -4.63 8.44 -13.99
CA VAL A 302 -3.72 8.82 -12.91
C VAL A 302 -2.92 7.61 -12.40
N CYS A 303 -3.58 6.47 -12.19
CA CYS A 303 -2.92 5.23 -11.79
C CYS A 303 -1.96 4.70 -12.86
N GLY A 304 -2.29 4.85 -14.14
CA GLY A 304 -1.42 4.49 -15.26
C GLY A 304 -0.14 5.32 -15.26
N GLY A 305 -0.26 6.65 -15.09
CA GLY A 305 0.91 7.52 -14.97
C GLY A 305 1.73 7.24 -13.71
N MET A 306 1.09 7.05 -12.55
CA MET A 306 1.76 6.64 -11.31
C MET A 306 2.53 5.32 -11.49
N PHE A 307 1.92 4.33 -12.14
CA PHE A 307 2.55 3.04 -12.42
C PHE A 307 3.75 3.20 -13.34
N ILE A 308 3.64 3.96 -14.44
CA ILE A 308 4.74 4.21 -15.38
C ILE A 308 5.90 4.96 -14.72
N LEU A 309 5.58 6.04 -13.99
CA LEU A 309 6.55 6.91 -13.32
C LEU A 309 7.18 6.32 -12.06
N SER A 310 6.80 5.10 -11.67
CA SER A 310 7.49 4.34 -10.63
C SER A 310 8.89 3.86 -11.05
N LEU A 311 9.15 3.77 -12.36
CA LEU A 311 10.47 3.55 -12.98
C LEU A 311 11.31 2.41 -12.37
N TYR A 312 10.64 1.34 -11.96
CA TYR A 312 11.26 0.15 -11.39
C TYR A 312 10.82 -1.12 -12.15
N PRO A 313 11.38 -1.37 -13.35
CA PRO A 313 10.92 -2.43 -14.26
C PRO A 313 10.90 -3.82 -13.62
N ALA A 314 11.80 -4.06 -12.67
CA ALA A 314 11.94 -5.34 -11.98
C ALA A 314 10.65 -5.77 -11.25
N TRP A 315 9.83 -4.83 -10.78
CA TRP A 315 8.50 -5.10 -10.23
C TRP A 315 7.36 -4.68 -11.16
N GLN A 316 7.52 -3.58 -11.91
CA GLN A 316 6.49 -3.13 -12.85
C GLN A 316 6.13 -4.24 -13.86
N ILE A 317 7.12 -4.93 -14.44
CA ILE A 317 6.84 -5.94 -15.48
C ILE A 317 6.06 -7.13 -14.90
N PRO A 318 6.49 -7.78 -13.80
CA PRO A 318 5.71 -8.87 -13.22
C PRO A 318 4.31 -8.43 -12.74
N LEU A 319 4.21 -7.26 -12.09
CA LEU A 319 2.94 -6.73 -11.62
C LEU A 319 2.00 -6.33 -12.77
N PHE A 320 2.55 -5.91 -13.91
CA PHE A 320 1.77 -5.60 -15.12
C PHE A 320 1.03 -6.83 -15.66
N TYR A 321 1.63 -8.02 -15.62
CA TYR A 321 0.94 -9.25 -16.03
C TYR A 321 -0.22 -9.59 -15.09
N ILE A 322 -0.07 -9.36 -13.77
CA ILE A 322 -1.20 -9.49 -12.82
C ILE A 322 -2.31 -8.50 -13.17
N LEU A 323 -1.96 -7.22 -13.38
CA LEU A 323 -2.92 -6.20 -13.81
C LEU A 323 -3.65 -6.62 -15.08
N LEU A 324 -2.92 -7.08 -16.09
CA LEU A 324 -3.47 -7.51 -17.37
C LEU A 324 -4.49 -8.65 -17.20
N ILE A 325 -4.14 -9.69 -16.43
CA ILE A 325 -5.05 -10.82 -16.14
C ILE A 325 -6.33 -10.32 -15.45
N LEU A 326 -6.20 -9.43 -14.45
CA LEU A 326 -7.34 -8.90 -13.70
C LEU A 326 -8.23 -8.00 -14.56
N ILE A 327 -7.66 -7.15 -15.40
CA ILE A 327 -8.42 -6.31 -16.35
C ILE A 327 -9.13 -7.18 -17.38
N ILE A 328 -8.47 -8.20 -17.94
CA ILE A 328 -9.11 -9.13 -18.88
C ILE A 328 -10.26 -9.87 -18.18
N ASP A 329 -10.10 -10.31 -16.93
CA ASP A 329 -11.19 -10.94 -16.17
C ASP A 329 -12.39 -10.00 -15.98
N VAL A 330 -12.15 -8.73 -15.64
CA VAL A 330 -13.20 -7.71 -15.51
C VAL A 330 -13.91 -7.46 -16.84
N VAL A 331 -13.16 -7.26 -17.93
CA VAL A 331 -13.73 -7.04 -19.27
C VAL A 331 -14.54 -8.26 -19.72
N ARG A 332 -14.02 -9.48 -19.53
CA ARG A 332 -14.74 -10.73 -19.87
C ARG A 332 -16.07 -10.86 -19.14
N LYS A 333 -16.14 -10.49 -17.86
CA LYS A 333 -17.38 -10.54 -17.07
C LYS A 333 -18.46 -9.63 -17.61
N HIS A 334 -18.06 -8.46 -18.11
CA HIS A 334 -19.00 -7.44 -18.59
C HIS A 334 -19.20 -7.44 -20.10
N PHE A 335 -18.39 -8.17 -20.88
CA PHE A 335 -18.28 -8.05 -22.35
C PHE A 335 -19.61 -7.97 -23.10
N ARG A 336 -20.60 -8.82 -22.74
CA ARG A 336 -21.92 -8.85 -23.39
C ARG A 336 -22.86 -7.69 -23.00
N HIS A 337 -22.52 -6.97 -21.94
CA HIS A 337 -23.31 -5.89 -21.36
C HIS A 337 -22.59 -4.53 -21.44
N ILE A 338 -21.44 -4.45 -22.12
CA ILE A 338 -20.72 -3.19 -22.32
C ILE A 338 -21.55 -2.34 -23.28
N HIS A 339 -22.14 -1.27 -22.76
CA HIS A 339 -22.78 -0.24 -23.56
C HIS A 339 -22.25 1.14 -23.15
N ILE A 340 -21.28 1.64 -23.93
CA ILE A 340 -20.68 2.95 -23.73
C ILE A 340 -21.14 3.83 -24.89
N PRO A 341 -21.90 4.91 -24.64
CA PRO A 341 -22.38 5.79 -25.68
C PRO A 341 -21.20 6.54 -26.30
N PRO A 342 -21.30 6.95 -27.58
CA PRO A 342 -20.19 7.58 -28.30
C PRO A 342 -19.58 8.81 -27.60
N HIS A 343 -20.40 9.62 -26.91
CA HIS A 343 -19.90 10.80 -26.18
C HIS A 343 -19.02 10.42 -24.99
N ASP A 344 -19.29 9.31 -24.30
CA ASP A 344 -18.42 8.83 -23.21
C ASP A 344 -17.11 8.26 -23.77
N ILE A 345 -17.13 7.67 -24.97
CA ILE A 345 -15.91 7.26 -25.68
C ILE A 345 -15.06 8.49 -25.99
N LEU A 346 -15.65 9.58 -26.46
CA LEU A 346 -14.93 10.83 -26.72
C LEU A 346 -14.27 11.39 -25.45
N TRP A 347 -14.99 11.42 -24.31
CA TRP A 347 -14.41 11.83 -23.03
C TRP A 347 -13.26 10.93 -22.59
N THR A 348 -13.41 9.62 -22.78
CA THR A 348 -12.37 8.63 -22.48
C THR A 348 -11.12 8.88 -23.32
N LEU A 349 -11.29 9.09 -24.63
CA LEU A 349 -10.18 9.42 -25.53
C LEU A 349 -9.51 10.74 -25.13
N LEU A 350 -10.28 11.78 -24.82
CA LEU A 350 -9.74 13.06 -24.38
C LEU A 350 -8.88 12.93 -23.11
N ILE A 351 -9.39 12.22 -22.10
CA ILE A 351 -8.65 11.99 -20.85
C ILE A 351 -7.39 11.16 -21.10
N ALA A 352 -7.46 10.14 -21.97
CA ALA A 352 -6.29 9.35 -22.36
C ALA A 352 -5.24 10.22 -23.07
N THR A 353 -5.66 11.06 -24.02
CA THR A 353 -4.77 11.99 -24.73
C THR A 353 -4.11 12.99 -23.78
N ILE A 354 -4.85 13.56 -22.83
CA ILE A 354 -4.29 14.44 -21.80
C ILE A 354 -3.25 13.68 -20.96
N GLY A 355 -3.58 12.46 -20.51
CA GLY A 355 -2.65 11.63 -19.75
C GLY A 355 -1.36 11.33 -20.52
N ILE A 356 -1.47 10.97 -21.81
CA ILE A 356 -0.32 10.73 -22.68
C ILE A 356 0.49 12.02 -22.88
N ALA A 357 -0.17 13.15 -23.11
CA ALA A 357 0.51 14.44 -23.27
C ALA A 357 1.32 14.82 -22.02
N LEU A 358 0.78 14.59 -20.82
CA LEU A 358 1.51 14.82 -19.56
C LEU A 358 2.71 13.88 -19.40
N LEU A 359 2.58 12.61 -19.80
CA LEU A 359 3.72 11.67 -19.79
C LEU A 359 4.79 12.06 -20.82
N LEU A 360 4.38 12.57 -21.98
CA LEU A 360 5.30 13.09 -22.99
C LEU A 360 5.99 14.38 -22.53
N HIS A 361 5.30 15.26 -21.81
CA HIS A 361 5.88 16.42 -21.13
C HIS A 361 7.01 15.99 -20.18
N VAL A 362 6.72 15.05 -19.29
CA VAL A 362 7.73 14.47 -18.38
C VAL A 362 8.90 13.85 -19.15
N ALA A 363 8.63 13.08 -20.21
CA ALA A 363 9.69 12.47 -21.01
C ALA A 363 10.55 13.51 -21.74
N PHE A 364 9.98 14.66 -22.10
CA PHE A 364 10.68 15.76 -22.74
C PHE A 364 11.56 16.52 -21.74
N GLU A 365 11.00 16.93 -20.61
CA GLU A 365 11.73 17.62 -19.54
C GLU A 365 12.89 16.76 -19.02
N SER A 366 12.64 15.47 -18.77
CA SER A 366 13.62 14.54 -18.22
C SER A 366 14.45 13.79 -19.28
N LYS A 367 14.47 14.24 -20.54
CA LYS A 367 15.08 13.49 -21.65
C LYS A 367 16.54 13.11 -21.40
N GLU A 368 17.37 14.06 -20.98
CA GLU A 368 18.80 13.82 -20.73
C GLU A 368 19.00 12.80 -19.59
N THR A 369 18.22 12.96 -18.52
CA THR A 369 18.17 12.05 -17.36
C THR A 369 17.77 10.63 -17.78
N ILE A 370 16.75 10.49 -18.63
CA ILE A 370 16.29 9.18 -19.14
C ILE A 370 17.39 8.52 -19.95
N MET A 371 17.99 9.25 -20.89
CA MET A 371 19.07 8.72 -21.74
C MET A 371 20.30 8.30 -20.92
N SER A 372 20.69 9.10 -19.94
CA SER A 372 21.77 8.77 -19.00
C SER A 372 21.45 7.51 -18.20
N THR A 373 20.24 7.44 -17.64
CA THR A 373 19.79 6.28 -16.84
C THR A 373 19.75 4.99 -17.67
N LEU A 374 19.27 5.04 -18.92
CA LEU A 374 19.26 3.91 -19.84
C LEU A 374 20.66 3.46 -20.30
N SER A 375 21.68 4.30 -20.15
CA SER A 375 23.06 3.95 -20.47
C SER A 375 23.78 3.16 -19.37
N THR A 376 23.18 3.09 -18.17
CA THR A 376 23.75 2.41 -17.00
C THR A 376 23.52 0.88 -17.03
N GLU A 377 24.27 0.15 -16.21
CA GLU A 377 24.07 -1.29 -15.97
C GLU A 377 22.67 -1.62 -15.41
N TYR A 378 22.14 -0.75 -14.55
CA TYR A 378 20.77 -0.84 -14.06
C TYR A 378 20.13 0.56 -13.99
N PRO A 379 18.95 0.78 -14.60
CA PRO A 379 18.06 -0.22 -15.23
C PRO A 379 18.32 -0.56 -16.70
N GLY A 380 19.22 0.16 -17.37
CA GLY A 380 19.39 0.08 -18.83
C GLY A 380 19.84 -1.27 -19.37
N ARG A 381 21.07 -1.68 -19.06
CA ARG A 381 21.73 -2.87 -19.64
C ARG A 381 21.49 -4.17 -18.88
N ARG A 382 20.56 -4.19 -17.92
CA ARG A 382 20.29 -5.40 -17.13
C ARG A 382 19.65 -6.48 -18.01
N HIS A 383 20.26 -7.66 -18.03
CA HIS A 383 19.73 -8.84 -18.69
C HIS A 383 19.79 -10.07 -17.77
N SER A 384 18.66 -10.44 -17.17
CA SER A 384 18.54 -11.67 -16.37
C SER A 384 17.63 -12.70 -17.04
N THR A 385 18.05 -13.96 -17.02
CA THR A 385 17.21 -15.11 -17.41
C THR A 385 16.60 -15.83 -16.21
N GLY A 386 16.79 -15.30 -14.99
CA GLY A 386 16.42 -15.97 -13.75
C GLY A 386 17.29 -17.19 -13.44
N GLY A 387 16.79 -18.09 -12.59
CA GLY A 387 17.47 -19.32 -12.17
C GLY A 387 18.41 -19.19 -10.98
N ASP A 388 18.47 -18.01 -10.36
CA ASP A 388 19.37 -17.70 -9.24
C ASP A 388 18.72 -17.79 -7.86
N LEU A 389 17.46 -18.27 -7.76
CA LEU A 389 16.77 -18.47 -6.49
C LEU A 389 16.80 -19.94 -6.04
N GLU A 390 17.23 -20.18 -4.80
CA GLU A 390 17.09 -21.50 -4.17
C GLU A 390 15.60 -21.84 -3.96
N TRP A 391 15.16 -23.03 -4.38
CA TRP A 391 13.74 -23.42 -4.29
C TRP A 391 13.18 -23.37 -2.86
N ARG A 392 14.02 -23.56 -1.84
CA ARG A 392 13.63 -23.47 -0.42
C ARG A 392 13.20 -22.05 -0.03
N SER A 393 13.69 -21.03 -0.74
CA SER A 393 13.29 -19.64 -0.52
C SER A 393 11.81 -19.39 -0.81
N LEU A 394 11.14 -20.26 -1.58
CA LEU A 394 9.69 -20.20 -1.79
C LEU A 394 8.88 -20.43 -0.49
N PHE A 395 9.48 -20.99 0.56
CA PHE A 395 8.84 -21.25 1.85
C PHE A 395 9.17 -20.18 2.90
N SER A 396 9.79 -19.06 2.50
CA SER A 396 10.29 -18.03 3.42
C SER A 396 9.21 -17.03 3.89
N GLY A 397 8.00 -17.05 3.31
CA GLY A 397 6.91 -16.12 3.61
C GLY A 397 6.56 -16.03 5.10
N ILE A 398 6.42 -17.16 5.78
CA ILE A 398 6.13 -17.20 7.23
C ILE A 398 7.29 -16.62 8.05
N GLY A 399 8.54 -16.92 7.67
CA GLY A 399 9.73 -16.42 8.34
C GLY A 399 9.85 -14.89 8.28
N SER A 400 9.32 -14.28 7.23
CA SER A 400 9.35 -12.83 7.01
C SER A 400 8.66 -12.05 8.14
N ILE A 401 7.66 -12.63 8.82
CA ILE A 401 6.92 -12.00 9.93
C ILE A 401 7.86 -11.54 11.06
N PHE A 402 8.98 -12.25 11.26
CA PHE A 402 9.89 -11.97 12.36
C PHE A 402 10.96 -10.91 12.04
N LEU A 403 11.09 -10.46 10.78
CA LEU A 403 12.12 -9.49 10.38
C LEU A 403 11.98 -8.12 11.05
N SER A 404 10.78 -7.80 11.54
CA SER A 404 10.48 -6.57 12.27
C SER A 404 10.90 -6.61 13.74
N VAL A 405 11.14 -7.78 14.33
CA VAL A 405 11.41 -7.95 15.77
C VAL A 405 12.71 -8.70 16.06
N LYS A 406 13.21 -9.49 15.11
CA LYS A 406 14.46 -10.24 15.25
C LYS A 406 15.49 -9.74 14.26
N ASN A 407 16.75 -9.77 14.70
CA ASN A 407 17.87 -9.58 13.79
C ASN A 407 17.89 -10.71 12.78
N TYR A 408 17.94 -10.33 11.50
CA TYR A 408 18.11 -11.29 10.43
C TYR A 408 19.55 -11.80 10.45
N VAL A 409 19.71 -13.12 10.47
CA VAL A 409 21.01 -13.79 10.35
C VAL A 409 20.97 -14.56 9.04
N GLY A 410 21.70 -14.08 8.05
CA GLY A 410 21.75 -14.67 6.72
C GLY A 410 22.82 -14.00 5.87
N THR A 411 22.92 -14.42 4.61
CA THR A 411 23.91 -13.92 3.65
C THR A 411 23.50 -12.62 2.95
N SER A 412 22.31 -12.10 3.28
CA SER A 412 21.75 -10.85 2.73
C SER A 412 21.31 -9.91 3.85
N ASN A 413 20.48 -8.92 3.54
CA ASN A 413 19.91 -8.01 4.53
C ASN A 413 18.40 -8.31 4.74
N PRO A 414 17.79 -7.82 5.84
CA PRO A 414 16.37 -8.05 6.12
C PRO A 414 15.42 -7.63 5.00
N THR A 415 15.77 -6.62 4.20
CA THR A 415 14.91 -6.07 3.15
C THR A 415 14.95 -6.92 1.88
N GLU A 416 16.08 -7.55 1.58
CA GLU A 416 16.19 -8.52 0.48
C GLU A 416 15.57 -9.87 0.85
N ALA A 417 15.57 -10.20 2.15
CA ALA A 417 14.93 -11.41 2.67
C ALA A 417 13.42 -11.26 2.89
N SER A 418 12.88 -10.04 2.89
CA SER A 418 11.47 -9.80 3.17
C SER A 418 10.59 -10.21 1.99
N GLY A 419 9.59 -11.05 2.27
CA GLY A 419 8.52 -11.41 1.33
C GLY A 419 7.14 -10.95 1.81
N PHE A 420 6.14 -11.16 0.97
CA PHE A 420 4.76 -11.20 1.44
C PHE A 420 4.58 -12.37 2.43
N ILE A 421 3.56 -12.28 3.27
CA ILE A 421 3.18 -13.40 4.13
C ILE A 421 2.39 -14.38 3.26
N ASP A 422 3.12 -15.27 2.61
CA ASP A 422 2.55 -16.35 1.83
C ASP A 422 2.49 -17.65 2.65
N LEU A 423 1.61 -18.54 2.20
CA LEU A 423 1.45 -19.89 2.74
C LEU A 423 1.83 -20.92 1.67
N PHE A 424 2.82 -20.64 0.83
CA PHE A 424 3.21 -21.53 -0.25
C PHE A 424 3.49 -22.96 0.28
N PRO A 425 2.99 -24.03 -0.37
CA PRO A 425 2.18 -24.07 -1.60
C PRO A 425 0.66 -24.19 -1.35
N ILE A 426 0.15 -23.85 -0.16
CA ILE A 426 -1.26 -24.08 0.25
C ILE A 426 -2.24 -23.45 -0.74
N GLY A 427 -1.98 -22.26 -1.28
CA GLY A 427 -2.84 -21.62 -2.28
C GLY A 427 -3.04 -22.48 -3.54
N ILE A 428 -1.97 -23.10 -4.03
CA ILE A 428 -1.98 -24.00 -5.20
C ILE A 428 -2.78 -25.27 -4.87
N ILE A 429 -2.57 -25.84 -3.68
CA ILE A 429 -3.29 -27.03 -3.21
C ILE A 429 -4.79 -26.74 -3.09
N LEU A 430 -5.16 -25.61 -2.48
CA LEU A 430 -6.56 -25.21 -2.34
C LEU A 430 -7.24 -24.98 -3.68
N PHE A 431 -6.52 -24.40 -4.66
CA PHE A 431 -7.02 -24.28 -6.03
C PHE A 431 -7.26 -25.65 -6.67
N ALA A 432 -6.29 -26.58 -6.57
CA ALA A 432 -6.43 -27.93 -7.10
C ALA A 432 -7.61 -28.70 -6.48
N ILE A 433 -7.77 -28.61 -5.15
CA ILE A 433 -8.92 -29.17 -4.43
C ILE A 433 -10.24 -28.55 -4.92
N ASN A 434 -10.27 -27.22 -5.12
CA ASN A 434 -11.46 -26.53 -5.61
C ASN A 434 -11.86 -27.00 -7.00
N VAL A 435 -10.90 -27.11 -7.93
CA VAL A 435 -11.14 -27.63 -9.28
C VAL A 435 -11.59 -29.09 -9.24
N PHE A 436 -10.96 -29.93 -8.42
CA PHE A 436 -11.34 -31.34 -8.28
C PHE A 436 -12.76 -31.51 -7.75
N ARG A 437 -13.14 -30.76 -6.70
CA ARG A 437 -14.46 -30.83 -6.07
C ARG A 437 -15.57 -30.22 -6.90
N THR A 438 -15.32 -29.06 -7.50
CA THR A 438 -16.36 -28.31 -8.23
C THR A 438 -16.43 -28.68 -9.70
N ARG A 439 -15.37 -29.31 -10.24
CA ARG A 439 -15.17 -29.55 -11.67
C ARG A 439 -15.28 -28.28 -12.51
N ARG A 440 -14.99 -27.12 -11.92
CA ARG A 440 -15.05 -25.80 -12.57
C ARG A 440 -13.67 -25.18 -12.63
N ILE A 441 -13.30 -24.78 -13.84
CA ILE A 441 -12.09 -24.00 -14.12
C ILE A 441 -12.54 -22.55 -14.35
N ARG A 442 -11.94 -21.61 -13.62
CA ARG A 442 -12.27 -20.19 -13.73
C ARG A 442 -11.06 -19.45 -14.32
N PHE A 443 -11.33 -18.61 -15.32
CA PHE A 443 -10.29 -17.90 -16.08
C PHE A 443 -9.27 -17.22 -15.17
N ARG A 444 -9.71 -16.32 -14.29
CA ARG A 444 -8.83 -15.56 -13.39
C ARG A 444 -7.94 -16.46 -12.54
N GLU A 445 -8.53 -17.40 -11.81
CA GLU A 445 -7.80 -18.26 -10.90
C GLU A 445 -6.80 -19.17 -11.66
N THR A 446 -7.18 -19.68 -12.82
CA THR A 446 -6.29 -20.48 -13.68
C THR A 446 -5.17 -19.66 -14.29
N SER A 447 -5.46 -18.46 -14.81
CA SER A 447 -4.45 -17.57 -15.40
C SER A 447 -3.43 -17.11 -14.36
N LEU A 448 -3.87 -16.79 -13.14
CA LEU A 448 -2.96 -16.45 -12.04
C LEU A 448 -2.09 -17.65 -11.64
N LEU A 449 -2.65 -18.86 -11.60
CA LEU A 449 -1.84 -20.06 -11.32
C LEU A 449 -0.78 -20.31 -12.40
N LEU A 450 -1.15 -20.20 -13.68
CA LEU A 450 -0.20 -20.36 -14.78
C LEU A 450 0.92 -19.31 -14.71
N LEU A 451 0.57 -18.07 -14.36
CA LEU A 451 1.55 -17.00 -14.16
C LEU A 451 2.49 -17.32 -12.99
N ILE A 452 1.95 -17.79 -11.85
CA ILE A 452 2.74 -18.20 -10.68
C ILE A 452 3.71 -19.33 -11.06
N ILE A 453 3.25 -20.35 -11.81
CA ILE A 453 4.11 -21.44 -12.27
C ILE A 453 5.22 -20.92 -13.19
N LEU A 454 4.90 -20.02 -14.13
CA LEU A 454 5.89 -19.38 -14.99
C LEU A 454 6.94 -18.61 -14.17
N TYR A 455 6.51 -17.86 -13.17
CA TYR A 455 7.41 -17.08 -12.32
C TYR A 455 8.26 -17.95 -11.42
N ILE A 456 7.72 -19.00 -10.81
CA ILE A 456 8.51 -19.98 -10.07
C ILE A 456 9.56 -20.63 -10.97
N THR A 457 9.18 -20.96 -12.22
CA THR A 457 10.10 -21.53 -13.21
C THR A 457 11.21 -20.54 -13.55
N TYR A 458 10.88 -19.28 -13.83
CA TYR A 458 11.85 -18.21 -14.03
C TYR A 458 12.78 -18.06 -12.82
N GLN A 459 12.25 -18.12 -11.59
CA GLN A 459 13.05 -17.92 -10.39
C GLN A 459 14.05 -19.05 -10.12
N VAL A 460 13.58 -20.29 -10.17
CA VAL A 460 14.34 -21.46 -9.70
C VAL A 460 15.13 -22.13 -10.81
N VAL A 461 14.58 -22.20 -12.02
CA VAL A 461 15.18 -22.90 -13.16
C VAL A 461 15.80 -21.92 -14.15
N GLY A 462 15.17 -20.75 -14.32
CA GLY A 462 15.47 -19.81 -15.38
C GLY A 462 14.70 -20.13 -16.67
N LEU A 463 14.66 -19.16 -17.58
CA LEU A 463 13.98 -19.26 -18.88
C LEU A 463 14.94 -18.90 -20.02
N PRO A 464 14.69 -19.43 -21.24
CA PRO A 464 15.49 -19.07 -22.41
C PRO A 464 15.49 -17.55 -22.66
N LEU A 465 16.63 -17.01 -23.08
CA LEU A 465 16.82 -15.57 -23.29
C LEU A 465 15.76 -14.96 -24.22
N TRP A 466 15.46 -15.61 -25.36
CA TRP A 466 14.47 -15.13 -26.32
C TRP A 466 13.09 -14.96 -25.68
N PHE A 467 12.71 -15.85 -24.77
CA PHE A 467 11.43 -15.79 -24.08
C PHE A 467 11.42 -14.62 -23.08
N CYS A 468 12.50 -14.46 -22.32
CA CYS A 468 12.67 -13.34 -21.39
C CYS A 468 12.67 -11.98 -22.12
N GLN A 469 13.20 -11.90 -23.34
CA GLN A 469 13.18 -10.67 -24.13
C GLN A 469 11.77 -10.32 -24.60
N ILE A 470 11.02 -11.29 -25.14
CA ILE A 470 9.63 -11.08 -25.59
C ILE A 470 8.72 -10.70 -24.42
N THR A 471 8.94 -11.31 -23.26
CA THR A 471 8.17 -11.04 -22.04
C THR A 471 8.72 -9.88 -21.20
N LEU A 472 9.80 -9.25 -21.66
CA LEU A 472 10.54 -8.20 -20.96
C LEU A 472 11.11 -8.63 -19.58
N LEU A 473 11.02 -9.91 -19.22
CA LEU A 473 11.56 -10.46 -17.98
C LEU A 473 13.09 -10.32 -17.86
N THR A 474 13.80 -9.96 -18.93
CA THR A 474 15.22 -9.59 -18.84
C THR A 474 15.49 -8.42 -17.90
N ALA A 475 14.52 -7.52 -17.70
CA ALA A 475 14.65 -6.37 -16.82
C ALA A 475 14.29 -6.66 -15.34
N THR A 476 13.83 -7.88 -15.03
CA THR A 476 13.64 -8.36 -13.65
C THR A 476 14.76 -9.32 -13.24
N THR A 477 14.70 -9.87 -12.03
CA THR A 477 15.65 -10.84 -11.47
C THR A 477 14.87 -11.85 -10.65
N ALA A 478 15.40 -13.07 -10.42
CA ALA A 478 14.65 -14.08 -9.66
C ALA A 478 14.29 -13.59 -8.25
N LYS A 479 15.20 -12.86 -7.59
CA LYS A 479 14.96 -12.29 -6.25
C LYS A 479 13.84 -11.26 -6.25
N ARG A 480 13.80 -10.36 -7.25
CA ARG A 480 12.73 -9.34 -7.34
C ARG A 480 11.39 -9.96 -7.72
N MET A 481 11.39 -11.05 -8.47
CA MET A 481 10.17 -11.81 -8.78
C MET A 481 9.51 -12.41 -7.52
N THR A 482 10.26 -12.66 -6.44
CA THR A 482 9.71 -13.22 -5.18
C THR A 482 8.67 -12.30 -4.57
N ALA A 483 8.84 -10.99 -4.73
CA ALA A 483 7.89 -9.98 -4.31
C ALA A 483 6.51 -10.09 -5.00
N VAL A 484 6.38 -10.88 -6.06
CA VAL A 484 5.15 -11.00 -6.86
C VAL A 484 4.56 -12.41 -6.80
N VAL A 485 5.38 -13.42 -6.50
CA VAL A 485 4.98 -14.82 -6.38
C VAL A 485 4.46 -15.18 -4.98
N ALA A 486 5.05 -14.59 -3.94
CA ALA A 486 4.57 -14.66 -2.57
C ALA A 486 3.31 -13.80 -2.42
#